data_AF-A0A3M1CWK4-F1
#
_entry.id   AF-A0A3M1CWK4-F1
#
_cell.length_a   1.000
_cell.length_b   1.000
_cell.length_c   1.000
_cell.angle_alpha   90.00
_cell.angle_beta   90.00
_cell.angle_gamma   90.00
#
_symmetry.space_group_name_H-M   'P 1'
#
loop_
_entity.id
_entity.type
_entity.pdbx_description
1 polymer ?
#
loop_
_entity_poly.entity_id
_entity_poly.type
_entity_poly.pdbx_seq_one_letter_code
_entity_poly.pdbx_strand_id
1 'polypeptide(L)'
;MRRSCLVLLIALLVTTAATATATEIINDQPEVVSLYRQGRRLMREQSWLEAARVFDELIGRYPNSPNLDLFMFNRAKANYYFGQFDEARTGFRLFLSRFPRSGFAAHAYYFLGNIAYARGDAYAAFHDWLKAYGAGNDDRLTSLSLEAITSAVRAAGTVRLTVNDFSDVPAERKCKVIKVIADLLTKRGDTEQADRLSAVCGKGSKPAPTNAGDDVLDLAFLLPFSGELEQFGQDIYNGGVIAAKMY
;
A
#
# COMPACT_ATOMS: atom_id res chain seq x y z
N MET A 1 -40.53 -8.08 66.31
CA MET A 1 -39.94 -6.98 65.49
C MET A 1 -39.70 -7.55 64.09
N ARG A 2 -40.28 -7.03 62.99
CA ARG A 2 -39.85 -5.84 62.19
C ARG A 2 -38.35 -5.84 61.87
N ARG A 3 -37.83 -5.60 60.64
CA ARG A 3 -38.39 -5.42 59.26
C ARG A 3 -37.21 -5.18 58.29
N SER A 4 -37.25 -5.67 57.04
CA SER A 4 -36.52 -5.12 55.85
C SER A 4 -34.98 -5.02 55.95
N CYS A 5 -34.18 -4.55 54.96
CA CYS A 5 -34.21 -4.63 53.48
C CYS A 5 -32.74 -4.84 53.03
N LEU A 6 -32.42 -5.66 52.04
CA LEU A 6 -32.36 -5.35 50.59
C LEU A 6 -31.68 -4.01 50.19
N VAL A 7 -30.34 -4.00 50.18
CA VAL A 7 -29.45 -3.21 49.30
C VAL A 7 -28.23 -4.11 49.07
N LEU A 8 -27.97 -4.74 47.92
CA LEU A 8 -27.98 -4.27 46.53
C LEU A 8 -26.91 -3.19 46.25
N LEU A 9 -25.66 -3.52 46.58
CA LEU A 9 -24.47 -2.89 46.01
C LEU A 9 -23.67 -3.94 45.23
N ILE A 10 -23.99 -4.02 43.94
CA ILE A 10 -23.13 -4.67 42.95
C ILE A 10 -21.84 -3.85 42.92
N ALA A 11 -20.77 -4.38 43.54
CA ALA A 11 -19.46 -3.80 43.39
C ALA A 11 -19.07 -3.93 41.91
N LEU A 12 -19.04 -2.80 41.19
CA LEU A 12 -18.61 -2.77 39.80
C LEU A 12 -17.23 -3.40 39.71
N LEU A 13 -17.17 -4.58 39.09
CA LEU A 13 -15.97 -5.03 38.40
C LEU A 13 -15.68 -3.99 37.32
N VAL A 14 -14.90 -2.97 37.67
CA VAL A 14 -14.25 -2.10 36.70
C VAL A 14 -13.22 -3.00 36.02
N THR A 15 -13.69 -3.72 35.00
CA THR A 15 -12.84 -4.37 34.02
C THR A 15 -12.17 -3.25 33.22
N THR A 16 -11.13 -2.67 33.80
CA THR A 16 -10.09 -2.01 33.01
C THR A 16 -9.51 -3.08 32.11
N ALA A 17 -10.10 -3.23 30.93
CA ALA A 17 -9.41 -3.68 29.75
C ALA A 17 -8.31 -2.65 29.49
N ALA A 18 -7.24 -2.76 30.27
CA ALA A 18 -5.96 -2.15 29.96
C ALA A 18 -5.53 -2.83 28.68
N THR A 19 -5.97 -2.26 27.55
CA THR A 19 -5.41 -2.55 26.24
C THR A 19 -3.92 -2.34 26.42
N ALA A 20 -3.18 -3.44 26.37
CA ALA A 20 -1.75 -3.41 26.58
C ALA A 20 -1.13 -2.65 25.41
N THR A 21 -1.06 -1.32 25.55
CA THR A 21 -0.18 -0.51 24.74
C THR A 21 1.21 -1.01 25.07
N ALA A 22 1.72 -1.93 24.24
CA ALA A 22 3.06 -2.47 24.34
C ALA A 22 3.99 -1.28 24.51
N THR A 23 4.44 -1.10 25.74
CA THR A 23 5.20 0.10 26.08
C THR A 23 6.52 -0.08 25.35
N GLU A 24 6.84 0.85 24.47
CA GLU A 24 8.08 0.77 23.71
C GLU A 24 9.24 1.04 24.70
N ILE A 25 9.78 -0.04 25.27
CA ILE A 25 10.84 0.02 26.27
C ILE A 25 12.14 0.31 25.54
N ILE A 26 12.47 1.60 25.44
CA ILE A 26 13.81 2.00 25.03
C ILE A 26 14.79 1.79 26.19
N ASN A 27 15.92 1.15 25.90
CA ASN A 27 17.02 0.97 26.84
C ASN A 27 18.03 2.09 26.61
N ASP A 28 18.05 3.07 27.50
CA ASP A 28 18.89 4.27 27.41
C ASP A 28 19.02 4.96 28.78
N GLN A 29 19.74 6.07 28.84
CA GLN A 29 19.87 6.92 30.04
C GLN A 29 18.48 7.36 30.56
N PRO A 30 18.25 7.44 31.88
CA PRO A 30 16.93 7.77 32.44
C PRO A 30 16.31 9.08 31.92
N GLU A 31 17.13 10.09 31.61
CA GLU A 31 16.66 11.35 31.02
C GLU A 31 16.16 11.17 29.58
N VAL A 32 16.89 10.42 28.75
CA VAL A 32 16.48 10.05 27.39
C VAL A 32 15.15 9.29 27.41
N VAL A 33 15.02 8.33 28.34
CA VAL A 33 13.78 7.57 28.56
C VAL A 33 12.62 8.49 28.98
N SER A 34 12.88 9.49 29.82
CA SER A 34 11.88 10.48 30.25
C SER A 34 11.41 11.39 29.12
N LEU A 35 12.35 12.02 28.41
CA LEU A 35 12.07 12.90 27.26
C LEU A 35 11.34 12.14 26.15
N TYR A 36 11.74 10.90 25.86
CA TYR A 36 11.06 10.08 24.86
C TYR A 36 9.61 9.78 25.25
N ARG A 37 9.36 9.44 26.52
CA ARG A 37 8.00 9.24 27.05
C ARG A 37 7.17 10.53 26.99
N GLN A 38 7.77 11.70 27.22
CA GLN A 38 7.12 13.00 27.04
C GLN A 38 6.75 13.25 25.58
N GLY A 39 7.68 13.12 24.63
CA GLY A 39 7.39 13.28 23.20
C GLY A 39 6.29 12.32 22.73
N ARG A 40 6.34 11.06 23.17
CA ARG A 40 5.30 10.05 22.87
C ARG A 40 3.96 10.32 23.54
N ARG A 41 3.91 11.04 24.67
CA ARG A 41 2.66 11.50 25.29
C ARG A 41 2.04 12.64 24.47
N LEU A 42 2.85 13.64 24.09
CA LEU A 42 2.43 14.74 23.21
C LEU A 42 1.89 14.24 21.86
N MET A 43 2.48 13.18 21.29
CA MET A 43 1.95 12.49 20.11
C MET A 43 0.59 11.80 20.33
N ARG A 44 0.21 11.43 21.55
CA ARG A 44 -1.14 10.91 21.85
C ARG A 44 -2.13 12.03 22.13
N GLU A 45 -1.65 13.13 22.70
CA GLU A 45 -2.39 14.38 22.98
C GLU A 45 -2.61 15.24 21.72
N GLN A 46 -2.06 14.83 20.57
CA GLN A 46 -2.08 15.55 19.28
C GLN A 46 -1.35 16.90 19.30
N SER A 47 -0.52 17.15 20.32
CA SER A 47 0.37 18.32 20.42
C SER A 47 1.61 18.12 19.55
N TRP A 48 1.40 18.10 18.24
CA TRP A 48 2.40 17.66 17.25
C TRP A 48 3.66 18.52 17.22
N LEU A 49 3.51 19.85 17.33
CA LEU A 49 4.63 20.79 17.30
C LEU A 49 5.50 20.67 18.56
N GLU A 50 4.87 20.51 19.73
CA GLU A 50 5.54 20.26 21.00
C GLU A 50 6.26 18.90 20.98
N ALA A 51 5.62 17.87 20.42
CA ALA A 51 6.24 16.56 20.24
C ALA A 51 7.49 16.65 19.34
N ALA A 52 7.40 17.36 18.20
CA ALA A 52 8.53 17.58 17.30
C ALA A 52 9.71 18.26 18.01
N ARG A 53 9.45 19.31 18.81
CA ARG A 53 10.47 19.99 19.62
C ARG A 53 11.16 19.05 20.61
N VAL A 54 10.42 18.18 21.31
CA VAL A 54 10.99 17.21 22.26
C VAL A 54 11.84 16.16 21.55
N PHE A 55 11.44 15.70 20.35
CA PHE A 55 12.29 14.81 19.56
C PHE A 55 13.51 15.51 18.97
N ASP A 56 13.42 16.80 18.62
CA ASP A 56 14.58 17.62 18.23
C ASP A 56 15.58 17.80 19.38
N GLU A 57 15.09 18.05 20.60
CA GLU A 57 15.93 18.10 21.80
C GLU A 57 16.67 16.77 22.00
N LEU A 58 15.98 15.63 21.87
CA LEU A 58 16.58 14.29 21.96
C LEU A 58 17.68 14.07 20.91
N ILE A 59 17.45 14.48 19.65
CA ILE A 59 18.41 14.36 18.56
C ILE A 59 19.66 15.23 18.82
N GLY A 60 19.46 16.46 19.29
CA GLY A 60 20.54 17.42 19.54
C GLY A 60 21.37 17.11 20.79
N ARG A 61 20.72 16.70 21.89
CA ARG A 61 21.38 16.39 23.17
C ARG A 61 22.02 15.00 23.21
N TYR A 62 21.46 14.02 22.49
CA TYR A 62 21.93 12.61 22.53
C TYR A 62 22.20 12.04 21.12
N PRO A 63 23.09 12.66 20.32
CA PRO A 63 23.38 12.25 18.93
C PRO A 63 24.09 10.89 18.79
N ASN A 64 24.45 10.26 19.92
CA ASN A 64 25.04 8.93 20.03
C ASN A 64 24.12 7.91 20.74
N SER A 65 22.85 8.26 21.01
CA SER A 65 21.88 7.33 21.57
C SER A 65 21.67 6.13 20.63
N PRO A 66 21.61 4.88 21.15
CA PRO A 66 21.25 3.71 20.35
C PRO A 66 19.81 3.78 19.79
N ASN A 67 18.97 4.68 20.32
CA ASN A 67 17.58 4.90 19.93
C ASN A 67 17.41 6.15 19.03
N LEU A 68 18.49 6.69 18.45
CA LEU A 68 18.42 7.93 17.67
C LEU A 68 17.56 7.81 16.40
N ASP A 69 17.47 6.62 15.82
CA ASP A 69 16.60 6.33 14.67
C ASP A 69 15.13 6.56 15.03
N LEU A 70 14.72 6.11 16.21
CA LEU A 70 13.40 6.32 16.78
C LEU A 70 13.08 7.80 17.01
N PHE A 71 14.04 8.60 17.47
CA PHE A 71 13.83 10.04 17.66
C PHE A 71 13.67 10.76 16.32
N MET A 72 14.55 10.47 15.35
CA MET A 72 14.48 11.05 14.01
C MET A 72 13.19 10.67 13.27
N PHE A 73 12.75 9.42 13.38
CA PHE A 73 11.47 8.96 12.83
C PHE A 73 10.27 9.66 13.50
N ASN A 74 10.22 9.69 14.83
CA ASN A 74 9.09 10.30 15.53
C ASN A 74 9.02 11.82 15.35
N ARG A 75 10.16 12.52 15.20
CA ARG A 75 10.20 13.94 14.81
C ARG A 75 9.58 14.17 13.43
N ALA A 76 10.02 13.42 12.41
CA ALA A 76 9.48 13.54 11.05
C ALA A 76 7.97 13.22 11.00
N LYS A 77 7.54 12.22 11.77
CA LYS A 77 6.13 11.84 11.96
C LYS A 77 5.32 12.91 12.69
N ALA A 78 5.89 13.60 13.67
CA ALA A 78 5.25 14.73 14.35
C ALA A 78 5.02 15.90 13.36
N ASN A 79 6.05 16.28 12.58
CA ASN A 79 5.93 17.29 11.54
C ASN A 79 4.87 16.92 10.48
N TYR A 80 4.79 15.64 10.10
CA TYR A 80 3.75 15.15 9.18
C TYR A 80 2.34 15.40 9.71
N TYR A 81 2.04 15.03 10.97
CA TYR A 81 0.71 15.26 11.55
C TYR A 81 0.43 16.73 11.85
N PHE A 82 1.46 17.55 12.04
CA PHE A 82 1.33 19.01 12.12
C PHE A 82 1.05 19.68 10.76
N GLY A 83 1.18 18.95 9.65
CA GLY A 83 1.01 19.48 8.29
C GLY A 83 2.28 20.11 7.69
N GLN A 84 3.41 20.08 8.41
CA GLN A 84 4.73 20.52 7.95
C GLN A 84 5.35 19.46 7.01
N PHE A 85 4.79 19.35 5.80
CA PHE A 85 5.12 18.29 4.87
C PHE A 85 6.54 18.39 4.27
N ASP A 86 7.13 19.58 4.13
CA ASP A 86 8.50 19.73 3.61
C ASP A 86 9.55 19.33 4.65
N GLU A 87 9.34 19.73 5.90
CA GLU A 87 10.12 19.34 7.06
C GLU A 87 10.00 17.84 7.32
N ALA A 88 8.78 17.28 7.24
CA ALA A 88 8.54 15.85 7.35
C ALA A 88 9.23 15.06 6.22
N ARG A 89 9.10 15.49 4.96
CA ARG A 89 9.75 14.86 3.80
C ARG A 89 11.27 14.85 3.94
N THR A 90 11.84 15.98 4.38
CA THR A 90 13.27 16.13 4.63
C THR A 90 13.71 15.22 5.79
N GLY A 91 12.96 15.20 6.90
CA GLY A 91 13.21 14.36 8.05
C GLY A 91 13.17 12.86 7.74
N PHE A 92 12.16 12.38 7.01
CA PHE A 92 12.06 10.97 6.61
C PHE A 92 13.16 10.56 5.63
N ARG A 93 13.56 11.42 4.70
CA ARG A 93 14.69 11.15 3.79
C ARG A 93 16.02 11.07 4.54
N LEU A 94 16.27 11.99 5.47
CA LEU A 94 17.47 11.97 6.32
C LEU A 94 17.51 10.73 7.23
N PHE A 95 16.36 10.36 7.81
CA PHE A 95 16.19 9.13 8.57
C PHE A 95 16.50 7.88 7.73
N LEU A 96 15.93 7.76 6.52
CA LEU A 96 16.19 6.63 5.62
C LEU A 96 17.66 6.56 5.16
N SER A 97 18.30 7.71 4.95
CA SER A 97 19.72 7.77 4.59
C SER A 97 20.65 7.34 5.74
N ARG A 98 20.30 7.66 7.00
CA ARG A 98 21.11 7.34 8.18
C ARG A 98 20.82 5.94 8.74
N PHE A 99 19.58 5.47 8.64
CA PHE A 99 19.09 4.24 9.24
C PHE A 99 18.29 3.36 8.26
N PRO A 100 18.85 2.99 7.09
CA PRO A 100 18.13 2.23 6.06
C PRO A 100 17.67 0.83 6.51
N ARG A 101 18.20 0.31 7.62
CA ARG A 101 17.86 -1.00 8.21
C ARG A 101 17.02 -0.89 9.50
N SER A 102 16.55 0.30 9.87
CA SER A 102 15.65 0.47 11.02
C SER A 102 14.29 -0.19 10.76
N GLY A 103 13.63 -0.71 11.81
CA GLY A 103 12.27 -1.23 11.74
C GLY A 103 11.22 -0.18 11.29
N PHE A 104 11.56 1.11 11.36
CA PHE A 104 10.70 2.19 10.87
C PHE A 104 10.97 2.59 9.40
N ALA A 105 11.91 1.95 8.69
CA ALA A 105 12.22 2.27 7.29
C ALA A 105 10.97 2.15 6.38
N ALA A 106 10.24 1.03 6.46
CA ALA A 106 8.99 0.85 5.71
C ALA A 106 7.91 1.89 6.07
N HIS A 107 7.82 2.27 7.35
CA HIS A 107 6.90 3.32 7.80
C HIS A 107 7.30 4.70 7.25
N ALA A 108 8.59 5.03 7.19
CA ALA A 108 9.08 6.29 6.62
C ALA A 108 8.77 6.40 5.12
N TYR A 109 8.93 5.31 4.36
CA TYR A 109 8.46 5.22 2.99
C TYR A 109 6.94 5.43 2.87
N TYR A 110 6.13 4.83 3.76
CA TYR A 110 4.68 5.04 3.75
C TYR A 110 4.28 6.51 3.96
N PHE A 111 4.93 7.21 4.91
CA PHE A 111 4.70 8.64 5.10
C PHE A 111 5.19 9.49 3.93
N LEU A 112 6.32 9.15 3.30
CA LEU A 112 6.79 9.84 2.08
C LEU A 112 5.80 9.67 0.92
N GLY A 113 5.23 8.48 0.74
CA GLY A 113 4.19 8.23 -0.25
C GLY A 113 2.94 9.09 0.00
N ASN A 114 2.49 9.19 1.25
CA ASN A 114 1.37 10.07 1.62
C ASN A 114 1.68 11.56 1.33
N ILE A 115 2.90 12.02 1.61
CA ILE A 115 3.33 13.40 1.32
C ILE A 115 3.36 13.66 -0.19
N ALA A 116 3.85 12.71 -1.00
CA ALA A 116 3.86 12.82 -2.44
C ALA A 116 2.43 12.86 -3.02
N TYR A 117 1.55 11.98 -2.53
CA TYR A 117 0.15 11.92 -2.95
C TYR A 117 -0.61 13.22 -2.60
N ALA A 118 -0.40 13.77 -1.40
CA ALA A 118 -0.98 15.05 -0.99
C ALA A 118 -0.51 16.24 -1.85
N ARG A 119 0.60 16.10 -2.58
CA ARG A 119 1.12 17.10 -3.55
C ARG A 119 0.69 16.82 -5.00
N GLY A 120 -0.10 15.78 -5.25
CA GLY A 120 -0.51 15.36 -6.59
C GLY A 120 0.52 14.51 -7.35
N ASP A 121 1.66 14.17 -6.76
CA ASP A 121 2.66 13.30 -7.38
C ASP A 121 2.32 11.83 -7.13
N ALA A 122 1.34 11.33 -7.88
CA ALA A 122 0.85 9.95 -7.77
C ALA A 122 1.91 8.90 -8.15
N TYR A 123 2.89 9.26 -8.98
CA TYR A 123 3.98 8.36 -9.38
C TYR A 123 4.99 8.18 -8.24
N ALA A 124 5.50 9.27 -7.65
CA ALA A 124 6.36 9.17 -6.48
C ALA A 124 5.64 8.53 -5.29
N ALA A 125 4.34 8.82 -5.12
CA ALA A 125 3.51 8.18 -4.09
C ALA A 125 3.45 6.66 -4.26
N PHE A 126 3.17 6.19 -5.47
CA PHE A 126 3.16 4.76 -5.81
C PHE A 126 4.51 4.09 -5.47
N HIS A 127 5.63 4.68 -5.87
CA HIS A 127 6.96 4.10 -5.62
C HIS A 127 7.33 4.05 -4.14
N ASP A 128 7.05 5.11 -3.37
CA ASP A 128 7.33 5.10 -1.94
C ASP A 128 6.39 4.13 -1.19
N TRP A 129 5.11 4.02 -1.56
CA TRP A 129 4.23 2.98 -1.01
C TRP A 129 4.63 1.55 -1.43
N LEU A 130 5.15 1.35 -2.63
CA LEU A 130 5.65 0.04 -3.09
C LEU A 130 6.88 -0.42 -2.29
N LYS A 131 7.78 0.52 -1.93
CA LYS A 131 8.88 0.26 -0.98
C LYS A 131 8.36 -0.06 0.42
N ALA A 132 7.36 0.66 0.91
CA ALA A 132 6.71 0.37 2.20
C ALA A 132 6.05 -1.02 2.22
N TYR A 133 5.38 -1.41 1.13
CA TYR A 133 4.79 -2.74 0.95
C TYR A 133 5.85 -3.85 0.89
N GLY A 134 6.95 -3.63 0.16
CA GLY A 134 8.05 -4.59 0.05
C GLY A 134 8.79 -4.80 1.38
N ALA A 135 9.12 -3.72 2.08
CA ALA A 135 9.90 -3.74 3.33
C ALA A 135 9.05 -3.86 4.61
N GLY A 136 7.72 -3.96 4.51
CA GLY A 136 6.81 -3.95 5.67
C GLY A 136 6.92 -5.19 6.54
N ASN A 137 7.36 -5.03 7.78
CA ASN A 137 7.53 -6.13 8.76
C ASN A 137 6.24 -6.45 9.57
N ASP A 138 5.13 -5.79 9.26
CA ASP A 138 3.83 -5.95 9.92
C ASP A 138 2.71 -5.98 8.88
N ASP A 139 1.67 -6.80 9.16
CA ASP A 139 0.54 -7.02 8.26
C ASP A 139 -0.28 -5.76 8.06
N ARG A 140 -0.45 -4.94 9.11
CA ARG A 140 -1.23 -3.70 9.02
C ARG A 140 -0.57 -2.69 8.07
N LEU A 141 0.74 -2.48 8.19
CA LEU A 141 1.47 -1.61 7.27
C LEU A 141 1.43 -2.15 5.83
N THR A 142 1.53 -3.47 5.67
CA THR A 142 1.49 -4.13 4.36
C THR A 142 0.13 -3.92 3.69
N SER A 143 -0.98 -4.10 4.41
CA SER A 143 -2.34 -3.82 3.92
C SER A 143 -2.56 -2.35 3.58
N LEU A 144 -2.19 -1.43 4.49
CA LEU A 144 -2.31 0.02 4.25
C LEU A 144 -1.51 0.48 3.02
N SER A 145 -0.32 -0.09 2.81
CA SER A 145 0.50 0.23 1.63
C SER A 145 -0.14 -0.31 0.34
N LEU A 146 -0.72 -1.51 0.37
CA LEU A 146 -1.43 -2.08 -0.79
C LEU A 146 -2.71 -1.30 -1.15
N GLU A 147 -3.47 -0.84 -0.15
CA GLU A 147 -4.63 0.04 -0.33
C GLU A 147 -4.23 1.40 -0.94
N ALA A 148 -3.12 1.97 -0.49
CA ALA A 148 -2.60 3.24 -1.00
C ALA A 148 -2.08 3.10 -2.46
N ILE A 149 -1.30 2.06 -2.76
CA ILE A 149 -0.89 1.67 -4.12
C ILE A 149 -2.11 1.54 -5.05
N THR A 150 -3.11 0.78 -4.60
CA THR A 150 -4.38 0.57 -5.33
C THR A 150 -5.10 1.90 -5.59
N SER A 151 -5.06 2.83 -4.62
CA SER A 151 -5.68 4.15 -4.74
C SER A 151 -4.94 5.05 -5.74
N ALA A 152 -3.61 5.04 -5.76
CA ALA A 152 -2.83 5.72 -6.80
C ALA A 152 -3.14 5.19 -8.21
N VAL A 153 -3.16 3.87 -8.40
CA VAL A 153 -3.44 3.24 -9.71
C VAL A 153 -4.88 3.50 -10.18
N ARG A 154 -5.84 3.63 -9.27
CA ARG A 154 -7.22 4.06 -9.61
C ARG A 154 -7.33 5.54 -9.95
N ALA A 155 -6.70 6.41 -9.15
CA ALA A 155 -6.81 7.85 -9.31
C ALA A 155 -6.02 8.38 -10.53
N ALA A 156 -4.87 7.79 -10.83
CA ALA A 156 -4.01 8.25 -11.91
C ALA A 156 -4.27 7.47 -13.21
N GLY A 157 -5.01 8.09 -14.13
CA GLY A 157 -5.15 7.60 -15.51
C GLY A 157 -3.81 7.40 -16.23
N THR A 158 -2.74 8.03 -15.75
CA THR A 158 -1.45 8.21 -16.46
C THR A 158 -0.24 7.52 -15.81
N VAL A 159 -0.39 6.81 -14.68
CA VAL A 159 0.76 6.13 -14.02
C VAL A 159 1.24 4.96 -14.90
N ARG A 160 2.32 5.20 -15.64
CA ARG A 160 2.98 4.20 -16.49
C ARG A 160 3.88 3.32 -15.63
N LEU A 161 3.33 2.18 -15.24
CA LEU A 161 4.06 1.13 -14.54
C LEU A 161 4.92 0.29 -15.49
N THR A 162 6.09 -0.11 -15.00
CA THR A 162 7.06 -0.97 -15.67
C THR A 162 7.41 -2.18 -14.79
N VAL A 163 7.98 -3.23 -15.40
CA VAL A 163 8.50 -4.40 -14.66
C VAL A 163 9.58 -4.00 -13.65
N ASN A 164 10.37 -2.98 -13.98
CA ASN A 164 11.48 -2.52 -13.15
C ASN A 164 11.02 -1.87 -11.84
N ASP A 165 9.82 -1.30 -11.80
CA ASP A 165 9.26 -0.68 -10.59
C ASP A 165 9.13 -1.70 -9.45
N PHE A 166 8.98 -2.97 -9.81
CA PHE A 166 8.85 -4.11 -8.89
C PHE A 166 10.18 -4.85 -8.67
N SER A 167 11.34 -4.34 -9.08
CA SER A 167 12.64 -5.01 -8.90
C SER A 167 12.88 -5.38 -7.44
N ASP A 168 12.71 -4.40 -6.56
CA ASP A 168 13.11 -4.43 -5.15
C ASP A 168 12.05 -5.09 -4.24
N VAL A 169 10.90 -5.48 -4.80
CA VAL A 169 9.82 -6.13 -4.05
C VAL A 169 10.19 -7.61 -3.83
N PRO A 170 10.13 -8.15 -2.59
CA PRO A 170 10.37 -9.57 -2.33
C PRO A 170 9.43 -10.48 -3.14
N ALA A 171 9.94 -11.62 -3.63
CA ALA A 171 9.25 -12.47 -4.60
C ALA A 171 7.87 -12.97 -4.11
N GLU A 172 7.76 -13.29 -2.82
CA GLU A 172 6.54 -13.76 -2.14
C GLU A 172 5.46 -12.68 -1.97
N ARG A 173 5.83 -11.41 -2.21
CA ARG A 173 4.94 -10.23 -2.22
C ARG A 173 4.72 -9.70 -3.63
N LYS A 174 5.75 -9.76 -4.50
CA LYS A 174 5.79 -9.22 -5.86
C LYS A 174 4.56 -9.63 -6.67
N CYS A 175 4.26 -10.93 -6.71
CA CYS A 175 3.13 -11.44 -7.49
C CYS A 175 1.76 -11.17 -6.87
N LYS A 176 1.68 -10.90 -5.56
CA LYS A 176 0.44 -10.48 -4.90
C LYS A 176 0.08 -9.05 -5.30
N VAL A 177 1.03 -8.12 -5.24
CA VAL A 177 0.79 -6.72 -5.64
C VAL A 177 0.63 -6.57 -7.16
N ILE A 178 1.44 -7.26 -7.97
CA ILE A 178 1.31 -7.26 -9.44
C ILE A 178 -0.08 -7.74 -9.87
N LYS A 179 -0.60 -8.83 -9.29
CA LYS A 179 -1.94 -9.33 -9.63
C LYS A 179 -3.03 -8.30 -9.33
N VAL A 180 -3.01 -7.67 -8.15
CA VAL A 180 -4.00 -6.63 -7.78
C VAL A 180 -3.94 -5.45 -8.74
N ILE A 181 -2.74 -5.05 -9.18
CA ILE A 181 -2.55 -3.96 -10.14
C ILE A 181 -3.04 -4.37 -11.54
N ALA A 182 -2.68 -5.56 -12.03
CA ALA A 182 -3.11 -6.09 -13.32
C ALA A 182 -4.65 -6.19 -13.39
N ASP A 183 -5.31 -6.69 -12.34
CA ASP A 183 -6.77 -6.75 -12.23
C ASP A 183 -7.43 -5.35 -12.31
N LEU A 184 -6.74 -4.28 -11.90
CA LEU A 184 -7.22 -2.89 -11.99
C LEU A 184 -6.97 -2.29 -13.37
N LEU A 185 -5.81 -2.56 -13.98
CA LEU A 185 -5.46 -2.12 -15.34
C LEU A 185 -6.40 -2.75 -16.37
N THR A 186 -6.64 -4.07 -16.30
CA THR A 186 -7.60 -4.76 -17.17
C THR A 186 -9.01 -4.17 -17.07
N LYS A 187 -9.47 -3.80 -15.86
CA LYS A 187 -10.78 -3.13 -15.66
C LYS A 187 -10.87 -1.72 -16.23
N ARG A 188 -9.73 -1.07 -16.48
CA ARG A 188 -9.63 0.24 -17.16
C ARG A 188 -9.46 0.14 -18.67
N GLY A 189 -9.20 -1.06 -19.20
CA GLY A 189 -8.84 -1.28 -20.60
C GLY A 189 -7.33 -1.29 -20.88
N ASP A 190 -6.48 -1.11 -19.87
CA ASP A 190 -5.01 -1.10 -19.97
C ASP A 190 -4.41 -2.53 -20.03
N THR A 191 -5.02 -3.42 -20.83
CA THR A 191 -4.75 -4.87 -20.85
C THR A 191 -3.30 -5.21 -21.20
N GLU A 192 -2.73 -4.56 -22.23
CA GLU A 192 -1.34 -4.75 -22.65
C GLU A 192 -0.33 -4.48 -21.52
N GLN A 193 -0.63 -3.53 -20.61
CA GLN A 193 0.19 -3.28 -19.43
C GLN A 193 -0.06 -4.31 -18.33
N ALA A 194 -1.31 -4.74 -18.12
CA ALA A 194 -1.66 -5.79 -17.18
C ALA A 194 -0.95 -7.12 -17.51
N ASP A 195 -0.91 -7.51 -18.78
CA ASP A 195 -0.27 -8.74 -19.26
C ASP A 195 1.26 -8.68 -19.14
N ARG A 196 1.89 -7.55 -19.53
CA ARG A 196 3.34 -7.33 -19.34
C ARG A 196 3.76 -7.43 -17.88
N LEU A 197 3.00 -6.85 -16.96
CA LEU A 197 3.28 -6.97 -15.53
C LEU A 197 3.04 -8.41 -15.02
N SER A 198 1.97 -9.06 -15.47
CA SER A 198 1.63 -10.44 -15.06
C SER A 198 2.66 -11.48 -15.54
N ALA A 199 3.30 -11.25 -16.69
CA ALA A 199 4.33 -12.12 -17.24
C ALA A 199 5.53 -12.33 -16.29
N VAL A 200 5.84 -11.32 -15.44
CA VAL A 200 6.92 -11.36 -14.42
C VAL A 200 6.76 -12.51 -13.43
N CYS A 201 5.53 -13.00 -13.24
CA CYS A 201 5.19 -14.01 -12.25
C CYS A 201 5.19 -15.46 -12.75
N GLY A 202 5.39 -15.68 -14.05
CA GLY A 202 5.46 -17.01 -14.67
C GLY A 202 4.08 -17.68 -14.84
N LYS A 203 3.75 -18.05 -16.09
CA LYS A 203 2.47 -18.64 -16.55
C LYS A 203 1.24 -18.07 -15.82
N GLY A 204 0.84 -16.89 -16.28
CA GLY A 204 -0.17 -16.05 -15.64
C GLY A 204 -1.53 -16.71 -15.45
N SER A 205 -2.38 -16.00 -14.71
CA SER A 205 -3.82 -16.11 -14.90
C SER A 205 -4.11 -16.02 -16.39
N LYS A 206 -4.65 -17.10 -16.96
CA LYS A 206 -5.19 -17.10 -18.32
C LYS A 206 -6.08 -15.86 -18.44
N PRO A 207 -5.82 -14.90 -19.35
CA PRO A 207 -6.73 -13.79 -19.53
C PRO A 207 -8.13 -14.35 -19.76
N ALA A 208 -9.16 -13.67 -19.24
CA ALA A 208 -10.48 -13.84 -19.82
C ALA A 208 -10.33 -13.58 -21.32
N PRO A 209 -10.87 -14.41 -22.21
CA PRO A 209 -10.49 -14.40 -23.63
C PRO A 209 -10.77 -13.02 -24.26
N THR A 210 -9.70 -12.25 -24.41
CA THR A 210 -9.65 -10.99 -25.13
C THR A 210 -8.97 -11.26 -26.46
N ASN A 211 -9.74 -11.27 -27.54
CA ASN A 211 -9.22 -11.45 -28.89
C ASN A 211 -8.43 -10.20 -29.30
N ALA A 212 -7.11 -10.29 -29.20
CA ALA A 212 -6.08 -9.48 -29.87
C ALA A 212 -4.72 -10.14 -29.58
N GLY A 213 -3.81 -10.34 -30.52
CA GLY A 213 -3.90 -10.10 -31.95
C GLY A 213 -2.52 -10.33 -32.57
N ASP A 214 -2.27 -11.54 -33.07
CA ASP A 214 -1.51 -11.64 -34.33
C ASP A 214 -2.39 -11.03 -35.43
N ASP A 215 -1.83 -10.60 -36.57
CA ASP A 215 -2.61 -10.06 -37.71
C ASP A 215 -3.38 -11.18 -38.45
N VAL A 216 -4.34 -11.77 -37.72
CA VAL A 216 -5.37 -12.70 -38.19
C VAL A 216 -6.69 -11.98 -38.01
N LEU A 217 -7.36 -11.68 -39.12
CA LEU A 217 -8.68 -11.06 -39.11
C LEU A 217 -9.73 -12.10 -38.66
N ASP A 218 -9.99 -12.16 -37.35
CA ASP A 218 -11.03 -12.99 -36.75
C ASP A 218 -12.43 -12.55 -37.20
N LEU A 219 -12.89 -13.09 -38.33
CA LEU A 219 -14.17 -12.75 -38.95
C LEU A 219 -15.27 -13.75 -38.53
N ALA A 220 -16.07 -13.37 -37.54
CA ALA A 220 -17.19 -14.18 -37.07
C ALA A 220 -18.47 -13.94 -37.91
N PHE A 221 -18.99 -15.00 -38.52
CA PHE A 221 -20.27 -14.98 -39.24
C PHE A 221 -21.39 -15.63 -38.41
N LEU A 222 -22.51 -14.93 -38.26
CA LEU A 222 -23.76 -15.51 -37.74
C LEU A 222 -24.59 -16.02 -38.92
N LEU A 223 -24.63 -17.34 -39.09
CA LEU A 223 -25.34 -18.01 -40.18
C LEU A 223 -26.49 -18.85 -39.62
N PRO A 224 -27.69 -18.80 -40.24
CA PRO A 224 -28.80 -19.67 -39.86
C PRO A 224 -28.49 -21.10 -40.30
N PHE A 225 -28.24 -22.00 -39.35
CA PHE A 225 -28.09 -23.45 -39.58
C PHE A 225 -29.38 -24.23 -39.27
N SER A 226 -30.53 -23.57 -39.26
CA SER A 226 -31.84 -24.19 -39.10
C SER A 226 -32.97 -23.28 -39.62
N GLY A 227 -34.10 -23.89 -39.96
CA GLY A 227 -35.29 -23.20 -40.49
C GLY A 227 -35.18 -22.87 -41.98
N GLU A 228 -36.05 -22.00 -42.47
CA GLU A 228 -36.23 -21.72 -43.92
C GLU A 228 -34.97 -21.19 -44.63
N LEU A 229 -34.00 -20.66 -43.88
CA LEU A 229 -32.74 -20.12 -44.40
C LEU A 229 -31.53 -21.03 -44.17
N GLU A 230 -31.72 -22.26 -43.68
CA GLU A 230 -30.65 -23.21 -43.39
C GLU A 230 -29.72 -23.45 -44.60
N GLN A 231 -30.31 -23.69 -45.78
CA GLN A 231 -29.55 -23.93 -47.00
C GLN A 231 -28.64 -22.74 -47.36
N PHE A 232 -29.16 -21.51 -47.22
CA PHE A 232 -28.41 -20.28 -47.46
C PHE A 232 -27.25 -20.09 -46.47
N GLY A 233 -27.46 -20.43 -45.20
CA GLY A 233 -26.41 -20.45 -44.19
C GLY A 233 -25.31 -21.49 -44.50
N GLN A 234 -25.69 -22.70 -44.92
CA GLN A 234 -24.75 -23.73 -45.33
C GLN A 234 -23.95 -23.34 -46.57
N ASP A 235 -24.58 -22.75 -47.60
CA ASP A 235 -23.90 -22.33 -48.83
C ASP A 235 -22.85 -21.24 -48.57
N ILE A 236 -23.16 -20.24 -47.73
CA ILE A 236 -22.20 -19.21 -47.30
C ILE A 236 -21.04 -19.83 -46.50
N TYR A 237 -21.35 -20.74 -45.56
CA TYR A 237 -20.32 -21.42 -44.76
C TYR A 237 -19.35 -22.22 -45.65
N ASN A 238 -19.89 -23.01 -46.59
CA ASN A 238 -19.10 -23.81 -47.52
C ASN A 238 -18.21 -22.93 -48.41
N GLY A 239 -18.74 -21.82 -48.95
CA GLY A 239 -17.96 -20.85 -49.73
C GLY A 239 -16.81 -20.23 -48.92
N GLY A 240 -17.08 -19.80 -47.69
CA GLY A 240 -16.08 -19.22 -46.80
C GLY A 240 -14.97 -20.20 -46.41
N VAL A 241 -15.33 -21.44 -46.05
CA VAL A 241 -14.37 -22.50 -45.67
C VAL A 241 -13.49 -22.95 -46.84
N ILE A 242 -14.01 -22.93 -48.08
CA ILE A 242 -13.21 -23.23 -49.27
C ILE A 242 -12.21 -22.11 -49.54
N ALA A 243 -12.65 -20.85 -49.52
CA ALA A 243 -11.77 -19.69 -49.75
C ALA A 243 -10.65 -19.59 -48.70
N ALA A 244 -10.95 -19.88 -47.43
CA ALA A 244 -9.99 -19.86 -46.33
C ALA A 244 -8.95 -21.01 -46.35
N LYS A 245 -9.07 -21.98 -47.27
CA LYS A 245 -8.09 -23.06 -47.47
C LYS A 245 -7.14 -22.80 -48.66
N MET A 246 -7.32 -21.71 -49.39
CA MET A 246 -6.51 -21.36 -50.57
C MET A 246 -5.40 -20.35 -50.27
N TYR A 247 -5.28 -19.93 -49.00
CA TYR A 247 -4.27 -19.02 -48.45
C TYR A 247 -3.68 -19.63 -47.17
#